data_AF-A0A1E1WJJ4-F1
#
_entry.id   AF-A0A1E1WJJ4-F1
#
_cell.length_a   1.000
_cell.length_b   1.000
_cell.length_c   1.000
_cell.angle_alpha   90.00
_cell.angle_beta   90.00
_cell.angle_gamma   90.00
#
_symmetry.space_group_name_H-M   'P 1'
#
loop_
_entity.id
_entity.type
_entity.pdbx_description
1 polymer ?
#
loop_
_entity_poly.entity_id
_entity_poly.type
_entity_poly.pdbx_seq_one_letter_code
_entity_poly.pdbx_strand_id
1 'polypeptide(L)'
;RKWTLKVILHFFDLAVANAWRLHKIHSETARIHRGQVFDLLQFKLQVADGLTNTPDRPRPEQDADENMEGIEVQAPENDDPNILAKRYRPANVPSEAKRHDGYEHFPVFDEIENPRSCRMEGCSSRSKIRCEKCNVYLCLNRKGNCFTLFHKQ
;
A
#
# COMPACT_ATOMS: atom_id res chain seq x y z
N ARG A 1 -6.50 -4.77 29.85
CA ARG A 1 -7.89 -5.24 29.65
C ARG A 1 -8.48 -4.59 28.39
N LYS A 2 -8.32 -5.20 27.20
CA LYS A 2 -8.93 -4.74 25.94
C LYS A 2 -9.48 -5.95 25.17
N TRP A 3 -10.37 -6.71 25.82
CA TRP A 3 -10.86 -7.99 25.27
C TRP A 3 -11.66 -7.79 23.97
N THR A 4 -12.38 -6.68 23.85
CA THR A 4 -13.13 -6.31 22.64
C THR A 4 -12.22 -6.20 21.42
N LEU A 5 -11.05 -5.53 21.55
CA LEU A 5 -10.08 -5.44 20.47
C LEU A 5 -9.51 -6.81 20.09
N LYS A 6 -9.26 -7.70 21.06
CA LYS A 6 -8.83 -9.08 20.77
C LYS A 6 -9.89 -9.82 19.95
N VAL A 7 -11.16 -9.71 20.35
CA VAL A 7 -12.28 -10.33 19.64
C VAL A 7 -12.42 -9.76 18.22
N ILE A 8 -12.31 -8.45 18.05
CA ILE A 8 -12.34 -7.81 16.73
C ILE A 8 -11.20 -8.32 15.84
N LEU A 9 -9.97 -8.42 16.37
CA LEU A 9 -8.84 -8.96 15.63
C LEU A 9 -9.07 -10.43 15.22
N HIS A 10 -9.68 -11.24 16.08
CA HIS A 10 -10.08 -12.61 15.73
C HIS A 10 -11.15 -12.65 14.62
N PHE A 11 -12.08 -11.70 14.60
CA PHE A 11 -13.05 -11.59 13.50
C PHE A 11 -12.38 -11.22 12.18
N PHE A 12 -11.38 -10.34 12.18
CA PHE A 12 -10.58 -10.06 10.98
C PHE A 12 -9.85 -11.32 10.48
N ASP A 13 -9.19 -12.05 11.37
CA ASP A 13 -8.51 -13.30 10.99
C ASP A 13 -9.50 -14.34 10.42
N LEU A 14 -10.68 -14.48 11.03
CA LEU A 14 -11.73 -15.37 10.55
C LEU A 14 -12.25 -14.95 9.17
N ALA A 15 -12.52 -13.66 8.97
CA ALA A 15 -12.99 -13.12 7.70
C ALA A 15 -11.96 -13.35 6.58
N VAL A 16 -10.68 -13.09 6.85
CA VAL A 16 -9.59 -13.29 5.88
C VAL A 16 -9.40 -14.78 5.55
N ALA A 17 -9.49 -15.68 6.54
CA ALA A 17 -9.42 -17.12 6.31
C ALA A 17 -10.59 -17.62 5.45
N ASN A 18 -11.81 -17.13 5.71
CA ASN A 18 -12.99 -17.46 4.91
C ASN A 18 -12.88 -16.93 3.47
N ALA A 19 -12.39 -15.71 3.29
CA ALA A 19 -12.14 -15.12 1.98
C ALA A 19 -11.09 -15.91 1.17
N TRP A 20 -10.02 -16.37 1.83
CA TRP A 20 -9.01 -17.23 1.19
C TRP A 20 -9.59 -18.57 0.74
N ARG A 21 -10.48 -19.17 1.55
CA ARG A 21 -11.17 -20.42 1.16
C ARG A 21 -12.05 -20.19 -0.06
N LEU A 22 -12.80 -19.08 -0.09
CA LEU A 22 -13.61 -18.70 -1.25
C LEU A 22 -12.75 -18.48 -2.50
N HIS A 23 -11.61 -17.79 -2.35
CA HIS A 23 -10.64 -17.59 -3.43
C HIS A 23 -10.15 -18.92 -4.03
N LYS A 24 -9.88 -19.94 -3.21
CA LYS A 24 -9.51 -21.28 -3.69
C LYS A 24 -10.62 -21.94 -4.50
N ILE A 25 -11.85 -21.93 -4.00
CA ILE A 25 -13.02 -22.51 -4.71
C ILE A 25 -13.24 -21.81 -6.05
N HIS A 26 -13.14 -20.48 -6.06
CA HIS A 26 -13.24 -19.69 -7.29
C HIS A 26 -12.11 -20.03 -8.27
N SER A 27 -10.88 -20.18 -7.79
CA SER A 27 -9.73 -20.54 -8.62
C SER A 27 -9.89 -21.92 -9.26
N GLU A 28 -10.44 -22.89 -8.52
CA GLU A 28 -10.76 -24.23 -9.03
C GLU A 28 -11.84 -24.18 -10.11
N THR A 29 -12.91 -23.41 -9.86
CA THR A 29 -14.03 -23.24 -10.80
C THR A 29 -13.59 -22.54 -12.10
N ALA A 30 -12.74 -21.52 -11.98
CA ALA A 30 -12.20 -20.76 -13.10
C ALA A 30 -11.04 -21.46 -13.84
N ARG A 31 -10.66 -22.69 -13.44
CA ARG A 31 -9.54 -23.47 -14.00
C ARG A 31 -8.21 -22.71 -14.01
N ILE A 32 -7.99 -21.86 -13.00
CA ILE A 32 -6.72 -21.16 -12.83
C ILE A 32 -5.65 -22.19 -12.51
N HIS A 33 -4.47 -22.08 -13.12
CA HIS A 33 -3.36 -23.00 -12.85
C HIS A 33 -2.99 -22.95 -11.36
N ARG A 34 -2.76 -24.12 -10.74
CA ARG A 34 -2.42 -24.22 -9.30
C ARG A 34 -1.22 -23.36 -8.89
N GLY A 35 -0.28 -23.09 -9.79
CA GLY A 35 0.86 -22.19 -9.55
C GLY A 35 0.51 -20.71 -9.44
N GLN A 36 -0.69 -20.30 -9.85
CA GLN A 36 -1.21 -18.94 -9.76
C GLN A 36 -2.18 -18.74 -8.59
N VAL A 37 -2.48 -19.80 -7.83
CA VAL A 37 -3.36 -19.73 -6.66
C VAL A 37 -2.53 -19.34 -5.45
N PHE A 38 -2.87 -18.20 -4.84
CA PHE A 38 -2.19 -17.71 -3.65
C PHE A 38 -2.30 -18.67 -2.46
N ASP A 39 -1.18 -18.91 -1.78
CA ASP A 39 -1.19 -19.49 -0.44
C ASP A 39 -1.78 -18.49 0.59
N LEU A 40 -1.98 -18.93 1.84
CA LEU A 40 -2.63 -18.09 2.84
C LEU A 40 -1.80 -16.84 3.17
N LEU A 41 -0.47 -16.95 3.18
CA LEU A 41 0.41 -15.84 3.53
C LEU A 41 0.40 -14.78 2.41
N GLN A 42 0.58 -15.21 1.17
CA GLN A 42 0.52 -14.35 0.00
C GLN A 42 -0.85 -13.69 -0.13
N PHE A 43 -1.93 -14.43 0.13
CA PHE A 43 -3.27 -13.85 0.16
C PHE A 43 -3.41 -12.77 1.24
N LYS A 44 -2.93 -13.03 2.47
CA LYS A 44 -2.92 -12.04 3.56
C LYS A 44 -2.13 -10.78 3.17
N LEU A 45 -0.98 -10.94 2.51
CA LEU A 45 -0.18 -9.81 2.03
C LEU A 45 -0.91 -9.00 0.96
N GLN A 46 -1.59 -9.65 0.00
CA GLN A 46 -2.39 -8.94 -1.02
C GLN A 46 -3.57 -8.17 -0.42
N VAL A 47 -4.27 -8.77 0.55
CA VAL A 47 -5.35 -8.08 1.28
C VAL A 47 -4.80 -6.88 2.04
N ALA A 48 -3.68 -7.03 2.75
CA ALA A 48 -3.05 -5.94 3.47
C ALA A 48 -2.65 -4.81 2.52
N ASP A 49 -1.99 -5.15 1.41
CA ASP A 49 -1.57 -4.17 0.41
C ASP A 49 -2.76 -3.39 -0.18
N GLY A 50 -3.84 -4.10 -0.55
CA GLY A 50 -5.05 -3.47 -1.06
C GLY A 50 -5.70 -2.50 -0.06
N LEU A 51 -5.74 -2.84 1.22
CA LEU A 51 -6.30 -1.98 2.27
C LEU A 51 -5.40 -0.77 2.57
N THR A 52 -4.07 -0.96 2.60
CA THR A 52 -3.12 0.12 2.92
C THR A 52 -2.82 1.04 1.75
N ASN A 53 -3.09 0.61 0.52
CA ASN A 53 -2.83 1.39 -0.68
C ASN A 53 -4.04 2.18 -1.19
N THR A 54 -5.15 2.17 -0.47
CA THR A 54 -6.26 3.10 -0.72
C THR A 54 -5.74 4.53 -0.59
N PRO A 55 -5.93 5.43 -1.58
CA PRO A 55 -5.54 6.82 -1.41
C PRO A 55 -6.21 7.39 -0.16
N ASP A 56 -5.47 8.21 0.61
CA ASP A 56 -6.05 8.98 1.71
C ASP A 56 -7.22 9.78 1.13
N ARG A 57 -8.44 9.33 1.39
CA ARG A 57 -9.60 10.18 1.19
C ARG A 57 -9.46 11.30 2.22
N PRO A 58 -9.68 12.57 1.87
CA PRO A 58 -9.89 13.57 2.90
C PRO A 58 -10.95 13.01 3.85
N ARG A 59 -10.60 12.89 5.13
CA ARG A 59 -11.54 12.53 6.18
C ARG A 59 -12.76 13.43 5.96
N PRO A 60 -13.99 12.88 5.81
CA PRO A 60 -15.18 13.72 5.79
C PRO A 60 -15.08 14.65 6.99
N GLU A 61 -15.08 15.95 6.73
CA GLU A 61 -15.17 16.95 7.79
C GLU A 61 -16.37 16.55 8.64
N GLN A 62 -16.08 16.28 9.90
CA GLN A 62 -17.03 15.77 10.86
C GLN A 62 -18.15 16.79 11.00
N ASP A 63 -19.34 16.48 10.51
CA ASP A 63 -20.52 16.85 11.28
C ASP A 63 -20.46 16.02 12.56
N ALA A 64 -20.40 16.76 13.67
CA ALA A 64 -20.19 16.27 15.01
C ALA A 64 -21.15 15.12 15.36
N ASP A 65 -20.59 14.00 15.82
CA ASP A 65 -21.24 13.17 16.82
C ASP A 65 -20.29 13.05 18.01
N GLU A 66 -20.65 13.76 19.09
CA GLU A 66 -19.86 14.00 20.29
C GLU A 66 -19.72 12.77 21.21
N ASN A 67 -19.81 11.53 20.71
CA ASN A 67 -19.85 10.35 21.56
C ASN A 67 -18.97 9.17 21.12
N MET A 68 -17.69 9.40 20.82
CA MET A 68 -16.71 8.31 20.86
C MET A 68 -15.44 8.68 21.62
N GLU A 69 -15.46 8.45 22.94
CA GLU A 69 -14.28 8.49 23.79
C GLU A 69 -13.23 7.47 23.32
N GLY A 70 -12.09 8.00 22.86
CA GLY A 70 -10.75 7.57 23.23
C GLY A 70 -10.33 6.11 22.99
N ILE A 71 -9.81 5.81 21.79
CA ILE A 71 -8.74 4.80 21.66
C ILE A 71 -7.42 5.55 21.55
N GLU A 72 -6.85 5.91 22.70
CA GLU A 72 -5.44 6.23 22.80
C GLU A 72 -4.63 4.96 22.56
N VAL A 73 -3.99 4.90 21.40
CA VAL A 73 -2.86 4.01 21.16
C VAL A 73 -1.66 4.69 21.79
N GLN A 74 -1.33 4.31 23.03
CA GLN A 74 -0.10 4.72 23.71
C GLN A 74 1.10 4.32 22.84
N ALA A 75 1.67 5.30 22.14
CA ALA A 75 3.04 5.23 21.65
C ALA A 75 3.97 5.31 22.87
N PRO A 76 5.09 4.55 22.91
CA PRO A 76 6.00 4.64 24.03
C PRO A 76 6.65 6.03 24.04
N GLU A 77 6.38 6.78 25.09
CA GLU A 77 7.07 8.01 25.47
C GLU A 77 8.53 7.68 25.78
N ASN A 78 9.42 7.94 24.83
CA ASN A 78 10.83 8.17 25.09
C ASN A 78 11.28 9.24 24.08
N ASP A 79 11.11 10.48 24.52
CA ASP A 79 11.54 11.68 23.82
C ASP A 79 13.07 11.77 23.77
N ASP A 80 13.62 11.54 22.58
CA ASP A 80 14.92 12.05 22.19
C ASP A 80 14.70 12.96 20.96
N PRO A 81 14.97 14.28 21.03
CA PRO A 81 14.69 15.23 19.94
C PRO A 81 15.45 14.93 18.64
N ASN A 82 16.41 13.99 18.65
CA ASN A 82 17.30 13.68 17.53
C ASN A 82 16.89 12.47 16.67
N ILE A 83 15.74 11.83 16.91
CA ILE A 83 15.26 10.67 16.11
C ILE A 83 14.28 11.04 14.98
N LEU A 84 13.91 12.32 14.84
CA LEU A 84 12.90 12.77 13.87
C LEU A 84 13.39 12.92 12.42
N ALA A 85 14.62 12.54 12.08
CA ALA A 85 14.92 12.21 10.69
C ALA A 85 14.33 10.82 10.39
N LYS A 86 13.03 10.74 10.09
CA LYS A 86 12.41 9.54 9.51
C LYS A 86 13.27 9.15 8.31
N ARG A 87 14.16 8.15 8.47
CA ARG A 87 14.97 7.63 7.38
C ARG A 87 13.99 7.27 6.28
N TYR A 88 14.15 7.88 5.11
CA TYR A 88 13.30 7.61 3.97
C TYR A 88 13.29 6.10 3.72
N ARG A 89 12.15 5.47 3.97
CA ARG A 89 11.88 4.10 3.57
C ARG A 89 11.21 4.18 2.21
N PRO A 90 11.77 3.55 1.16
CA PRO A 90 11.08 3.45 -0.12
C PRO A 90 9.67 2.92 0.11
N ALA A 91 8.67 3.51 -0.54
CA ALA A 91 7.32 2.96 -0.51
C ALA A 91 7.39 1.48 -0.93
N ASN A 92 6.60 0.63 -0.26
CA ASN A 92 6.42 -0.75 -0.70
C ASN A 92 5.94 -0.73 -2.16
N VAL A 93 6.37 -1.71 -2.95
CA VAL A 93 5.91 -1.81 -4.34
C VAL A 93 4.40 -1.99 -4.29
N PRO A 94 3.61 -1.06 -4.88
CA PRO A 94 2.15 -1.18 -4.88
C PRO A 94 1.71 -2.49 -5.54
N SER A 95 0.59 -3.06 -5.10
CA SER A 95 -0.04 -4.20 -5.79
C SER A 95 -0.22 -3.95 -7.28
N GLU A 96 -0.18 -5.04 -8.04
CA GLU A 96 -0.42 -5.03 -9.48
C GLU A 96 -1.78 -4.43 -9.83
N ALA A 97 -2.80 -4.70 -9.01
CA ALA A 97 -4.14 -4.14 -9.19
C ALA A 97 -4.14 -2.61 -9.14
N LYS A 98 -3.45 -2.00 -8.17
CA LYS A 98 -3.33 -0.54 -8.09
C LYS A 98 -2.39 0.02 -9.16
N ARG A 99 -1.34 -0.71 -9.49
CA ARG A 99 -0.33 -0.28 -10.46
C ARG A 99 -0.91 -0.19 -11.87
N HIS A 100 -1.78 -1.14 -12.24
CA HIS A 100 -2.31 -1.35 -13.58
C HIS A 100 -3.80 -1.02 -13.72
N ASP A 101 -4.38 -0.30 -12.76
CA ASP A 101 -5.79 0.12 -12.82
C ASP A 101 -6.08 1.10 -13.97
N GLY A 102 -5.05 1.72 -14.55
CA GLY A 102 -5.14 2.54 -15.76
C GLY A 102 -5.59 3.99 -15.55
N TYR A 103 -5.84 4.43 -14.32
CA TYR A 103 -6.31 5.80 -14.02
C TYR A 103 -5.62 6.43 -12.81
N GLU A 104 -5.60 7.77 -12.76
CA GLU A 104 -5.08 8.58 -11.65
C GLU A 104 -3.59 8.37 -11.29
N HIS A 105 -2.77 7.93 -12.24
CA HIS A 105 -1.31 7.89 -12.08
C HIS A 105 -0.68 9.15 -12.67
N PHE A 106 -0.65 10.24 -11.90
CA PHE A 106 -0.05 11.50 -12.35
C PHE A 106 1.40 11.65 -11.89
N PRO A 107 2.32 12.08 -12.77
CA PRO A 107 3.70 12.38 -12.41
C PRO A 107 3.76 13.75 -11.71
N VAL A 108 4.19 13.76 -10.46
CA VAL A 108 4.41 14.97 -9.66
C VAL A 108 5.91 15.16 -9.43
N PHE A 109 6.38 16.39 -9.62
CA PHE A 109 7.77 16.74 -9.29
C PHE A 109 7.89 17.00 -7.79
N ASP A 110 8.81 16.30 -7.14
CA ASP A 110 9.05 16.43 -5.71
C ASP A 110 10.31 17.27 -5.47
N GLU A 111 10.22 18.28 -4.60
CA GLU A 111 11.30 19.22 -4.29
C GLU A 111 12.33 18.64 -3.29
N ILE A 112 12.65 17.35 -3.47
CA ILE A 112 13.67 16.66 -2.68
C ILE A 112 15.08 17.11 -3.10
N GLU A 113 15.96 17.29 -2.12
CA GLU A 113 17.36 17.66 -2.32
C GLU A 113 18.08 16.61 -3.20
N ASN A 114 18.02 15.35 -2.76
CA ASN A 114 18.64 14.23 -3.44
C ASN A 114 17.60 13.36 -4.18
N PRO A 115 17.73 13.14 -5.50
CA PRO A 115 16.79 12.31 -6.26
C PRO A 115 16.78 10.86 -5.76
N ARG A 116 15.62 10.20 -5.76
CA ARG A 116 15.48 8.80 -5.32
C ARG A 116 15.72 7.84 -6.48
N SER A 117 16.05 6.58 -6.19
CA SER A 117 16.19 5.55 -7.22
C SER A 117 14.83 5.22 -7.85
N CYS A 118 14.86 4.97 -9.16
CA CYS A 118 13.70 4.49 -9.89
C CYS A 118 13.29 3.11 -9.38
N ARG A 119 11.98 2.90 -9.16
CA ARG A 119 11.46 1.62 -8.65
C ARG A 119 11.18 0.57 -9.72
N MET A 120 11.43 0.90 -10.98
CA MET A 120 11.27 -0.05 -12.09
C MET A 120 12.38 -1.12 -12.07
N GLU A 121 12.00 -2.39 -12.15
CA GLU A 121 12.89 -3.54 -12.35
C GLU A 121 13.86 -3.29 -13.51
N GLY A 122 15.17 -3.44 -13.23
CA GLY A 122 16.24 -3.23 -14.22
C GLY A 122 16.65 -1.76 -14.44
N CYS A 123 16.04 -0.79 -13.76
CA CYS A 123 16.43 0.62 -13.88
C CYS A 123 17.31 1.07 -12.71
N SER A 124 18.52 1.54 -13.00
CA SER A 124 19.45 2.12 -12.00
C SER A 124 19.42 3.66 -11.91
N SER A 125 18.52 4.29 -12.66
CA SER A 125 18.43 5.76 -12.73
C SER A 125 17.81 6.35 -11.46
N ARG A 126 18.09 7.65 -11.23
CA ARG A 126 17.49 8.41 -10.12
C ARG A 126 16.52 9.46 -10.67
N SER A 127 15.42 9.72 -9.95
CA SER A 127 14.35 10.62 -10.35
C SER A 127 13.85 11.46 -9.17
N LYS A 128 13.39 12.68 -9.46
CA LYS A 128 12.59 13.52 -8.54
C LYS A 128 11.09 13.43 -8.84
N ILE A 129 10.72 12.63 -9.83
CA ILE A 129 9.33 12.48 -10.27
C ILE A 129 8.72 11.29 -9.55
N ARG A 130 7.59 11.54 -8.90
CA ARG A 130 6.84 10.61 -8.07
C ARG A 130 5.44 10.42 -8.65
N CYS A 131 4.93 9.20 -8.66
CA CYS A 131 3.52 8.95 -8.95
C CYS A 131 2.69 9.36 -7.73
N GLU A 132 1.69 10.23 -7.92
CA GLU A 132 0.83 10.72 -6.84
C GLU A 132 0.11 9.58 -6.11
N LYS A 133 -0.50 8.66 -6.87
CA LYS A 133 -1.29 7.54 -6.36
C LYS A 133 -0.44 6.41 -5.80
N CYS A 134 0.59 5.99 -6.51
CA CYS A 134 1.45 4.87 -6.10
C CYS A 134 2.54 5.27 -5.11
N ASN A 135 2.81 6.56 -4.96
CA ASN A 135 3.87 7.10 -4.10
C ASN A 135 5.27 6.51 -4.36
N VAL A 136 5.55 6.16 -5.62
CA VAL A 136 6.83 5.60 -6.08
C VAL A 136 7.55 6.58 -6.99
N TYR A 137 8.89 6.61 -6.93
CA TYR A 137 9.70 7.42 -7.82
C TYR A 137 10.02 6.65 -9.10
N LEU A 138 9.72 7.27 -10.23
CA LEU A 138 9.87 6.69 -11.56
C LEU A 138 10.55 7.70 -12.49
N CYS A 139 11.37 7.19 -13.40
CA CYS A 139 12.01 8.03 -14.41
C CYS A 139 11.01 8.45 -15.49
N LEU A 140 11.01 9.75 -15.78
CA LEU A 140 10.32 10.34 -16.91
C LEU A 140 11.33 11.24 -17.64
N ASN A 141 12.20 10.60 -18.42
CA ASN A 141 13.29 11.26 -19.14
C ASN A 141 13.16 11.01 -20.65
N ARG A 142 13.86 11.83 -21.45
CA ARG A 142 13.90 11.66 -22.91
C ARG A 142 14.45 10.30 -23.36
N LYS A 143 15.33 9.69 -22.56
CA LYS A 143 15.96 8.39 -22.84
C LYS A 143 15.08 7.19 -22.45
N GLY A 144 14.05 7.39 -21.64
CA GLY A 144 13.22 6.29 -21.14
C GLY A 144 12.09 6.77 -20.24
N ASN A 145 10.91 6.18 -20.45
CA ASN A 145 9.68 6.49 -19.73
C ASN A 145 9.29 5.30 -18.84
N CYS A 146 10.03 5.12 -17.73
CA CYS A 146 9.74 4.08 -16.75
C CYS A 146 8.38 4.29 -16.08
N PHE A 147 7.89 5.54 -16.03
CA PHE A 147 6.55 5.86 -15.51
C PHE A 147 5.46 5.10 -16.28
N THR A 148 5.49 5.17 -17.61
CA THR A 148 4.49 4.51 -18.45
C THR A 148 4.64 2.99 -18.42
N LEU A 149 5.87 2.48 -18.44
CA LEU A 149 6.14 1.04 -18.39
C LEU A 149 5.69 0.41 -17.08
N PHE A 150 5.84 1.12 -15.97
CA PHE A 150 5.42 0.64 -14.66
C PHE A 150 3.90 0.47 -14.56
N HIS A 151 3.11 1.33 -15.21
CA HIS A 151 1.64 1.37 -15.10
C HIS A 151 0.86 0.66 -16.21
N LYS A 152 1.53 0.21 -17.28
CA LYS A 152 0.89 -0.39 -18.47
C LYS A 152 1.23 -1.88 -18.67
N GLN A 153 1.74 -2.57 -17.65
CA GLN A 153 2.29 -3.92 -17.80
C GLN A 153 1.21 -4.99 -17.79
#